data_AF-A0A9D2FAI5-F1
#
_entry.id   AF-A0A9D2FAI5-F1
#
_cell.length_a   1.000
_cell.length_b   1.000
_cell.length_c   1.000
_cell.angle_alpha   90.00
_cell.angle_beta   90.00
_cell.angle_gamma   90.00
#
_symmetry.space_group_name_H-M   'P 1'
#
loop_
_entity.id
_entity.type
_entity.pdbx_description
1 polymer ?
#
loop_
_entity_poly.entity_id
_entity_poly.type
_entity_poly.pdbx_seq_one_letter_code
_entity_poly.pdbx_strand_id
1 'polypeptide(L)'
;MNHQQEHNDRLRGEFTVWLEVLIRNARTDYIRKVNRRVPTIALEDIPEHLLLAQGKYSALELNSNKHEGFDFEEERLATAFSKLPLMRQKILTLLFVEEKKPHEIAKQLHCSVQHVYNQRSLAIKKLRDLLCKGGDLFD
;
A
#
# COMPACT_ATOMS: atom_id res chain seq x y z
N MET A 1 6.95 -64.03 -45.07
CA MET A 1 6.62 -62.73 -44.44
C MET A 1 7.85 -62.28 -43.69
N ASN A 2 8.33 -61.04 -43.90
CA ASN A 2 9.64 -60.60 -43.41
C ASN A 2 9.51 -60.13 -41.95
N HIS A 3 9.84 -61.00 -40.98
CA HIS A 3 9.64 -60.77 -39.54
C HIS A 3 10.31 -59.48 -39.00
N GLN A 4 11.36 -58.98 -39.66
CA GLN A 4 11.97 -57.70 -39.32
C GLN A 4 11.08 -56.49 -39.65
N GLN A 5 10.24 -56.59 -40.68
CA GLN A 5 9.37 -55.50 -41.10
C GLN A 5 8.17 -55.34 -40.15
N GLU A 6 7.56 -56.46 -39.74
CA GLU A 6 6.53 -56.48 -38.69
C GLU A 6 7.03 -55.90 -37.37
N HIS A 7 8.26 -56.21 -36.98
CA HIS A 7 8.86 -55.67 -35.76
C HIS A 7 9.06 -54.14 -35.85
N ASN A 8 9.55 -53.65 -36.99
CA ASN A 8 9.74 -52.22 -37.21
C ASN A 8 8.39 -51.47 -37.24
N ASP A 9 7.36 -52.05 -37.84
CA ASP A 9 6.03 -51.45 -37.87
C ASP A 9 5.38 -51.41 -36.48
N ARG A 10 5.61 -52.44 -35.66
CA ARG A 10 5.21 -52.44 -34.25
C ARG A 10 5.91 -51.33 -33.46
N LEU A 11 7.23 -51.20 -33.58
CA LEU A 11 7.99 -50.15 -32.90
C LEU A 11 7.54 -48.75 -33.31
N ARG A 12 7.22 -48.55 -34.60
CA ARG A 12 6.65 -47.29 -35.10
C ARG A 12 5.28 -47.00 -34.49
N GLY A 13 4.42 -48.01 -34.34
CA GLY A 13 3.13 -47.87 -33.67
C GLY A 13 3.28 -47.50 -32.19
N GLU A 14 4.12 -48.24 -31.46
CA GLU A 14 4.39 -47.99 -30.03
C GLU A 14 5.00 -46.60 -29.81
N PHE A 15 5.94 -46.19 -30.65
CA PHE A 15 6.54 -44.86 -30.60
C PHE A 15 5.53 -43.75 -30.90
N THR A 16 4.63 -43.96 -31.88
CA THR A 16 3.60 -42.99 -32.24
C THR A 16 2.61 -42.78 -31.10
N VAL A 17 2.13 -43.87 -30.50
CA VAL A 17 1.24 -43.81 -29.33
C VAL A 17 1.91 -43.10 -28.17
N TRP A 18 3.19 -43.41 -27.91
CA TRP A 18 3.97 -42.73 -26.87
C TRP A 18 4.07 -41.22 -27.14
N LEU A 19 4.35 -40.84 -28.40
CA LEU A 19 4.51 -39.44 -28.80
C LEU A 19 3.18 -38.67 -28.72
N GLU A 20 2.05 -39.28 -29.09
CA GLU A 20 0.72 -38.71 -28.94
C GLU A 20 0.37 -38.42 -27.48
N VAL A 21 0.64 -39.37 -26.58
CA VAL A 21 0.43 -39.21 -25.14
C VAL A 21 1.30 -38.09 -24.59
N LEU A 22 2.58 -38.06 -24.99
CA LEU A 22 3.52 -37.01 -24.56
C LEU A 22 3.03 -35.62 -24.97
N ILE A 23 2.67 -35.43 -26.24
CA ILE A 23 2.19 -34.14 -26.76
C ILE A 23 0.89 -33.72 -26.08
N ARG A 24 -0.05 -34.65 -25.89
CA ARG A 24 -1.31 -34.38 -25.19
C ARG A 24 -1.05 -33.88 -23.76
N ASN A 25 -0.16 -34.54 -23.04
CA ASN A 25 0.19 -34.18 -21.67
C ASN A 25 0.93 -32.83 -21.63
N ALA A 26 1.92 -32.62 -22.50
CA ALA A 26 2.66 -31.36 -22.60
C ALA A 26 1.74 -30.16 -22.91
N ARG A 27 0.79 -30.34 -23.85
CA ARG A 27 -0.23 -29.31 -24.16
C ARG A 27 -1.10 -29.02 -22.94
N THR A 28 -1.56 -30.06 -22.24
CA THR A 28 -2.41 -29.91 -21.05
C THR A 28 -1.68 -29.16 -19.94
N ASP A 29 -0.41 -29.49 -19.70
CA ASP A 29 0.40 -28.86 -18.67
C ASP A 29 0.76 -27.41 -19.02
N TYR A 30 0.99 -27.12 -20.32
CA TYR A 30 1.15 -25.76 -20.80
C TYR A 30 -0.11 -24.92 -20.53
N ILE A 31 -1.29 -25.42 -20.91
CA ILE A 31 -2.56 -24.71 -20.67
C ILE A 31 -2.78 -24.49 -19.17
N ARG A 32 -2.54 -25.51 -18.32
CA ARG A 32 -2.61 -25.36 -16.86
C ARG A 32 -1.67 -24.28 -16.34
N LYS A 33 -0.42 -24.24 -16.84
CA LYS A 33 0.57 -23.24 -16.44
C LYS A 33 0.16 -21.82 -16.84
N VAL A 34 -0.42 -21.66 -18.04
CA VAL A 34 -0.94 -20.36 -18.51
C VAL A 34 -2.16 -19.95 -17.68
N ASN A 35 -3.11 -20.86 -17.45
CA ASN A 35 -4.37 -20.55 -16.74
C ASN A 35 -4.19 -20.34 -15.22
N ARG A 36 -3.07 -20.79 -14.63
CA ARG A 36 -2.69 -20.44 -13.26
C ARG A 36 -2.30 -18.97 -13.09
N ARG A 37 -1.94 -18.28 -14.19
CA ARG A 37 -1.62 -16.86 -14.14
C ARG A 37 -2.93 -16.08 -14.08
N VAL A 38 -2.94 -15.02 -13.27
CA VAL A 38 -4.04 -14.06 -13.24
C VAL A 38 -4.24 -13.55 -14.67
N PRO A 39 -5.48 -13.48 -15.20
CA PRO A 39 -5.74 -12.88 -16.49
C PRO A 39 -5.20 -11.44 -16.51
N THR A 40 -4.22 -11.19 -17.37
CA THR A 40 -3.61 -9.87 -17.55
C THR A 40 -4.02 -9.31 -18.90
N ILE A 41 -4.27 -8.01 -18.95
CA ILE A 41 -4.43 -7.23 -20.20
C ILE A 41 -3.21 -6.34 -20.38
N ALA A 42 -2.85 -6.03 -21.64
CA ALA A 42 -1.80 -5.06 -21.92
C ALA A 42 -2.24 -3.67 -21.46
N LEU A 43 -1.28 -2.80 -21.10
CA LEU A 43 -1.61 -1.46 -20.62
C LEU A 43 -2.27 -0.61 -21.72
N GLU A 44 -1.88 -0.85 -22.97
CA GLU A 44 -2.39 -0.21 -24.17
C GLU A 44 -3.86 -0.58 -24.46
N ASP A 45 -4.32 -1.73 -23.95
CA ASP A 45 -5.69 -2.22 -24.12
C ASP A 45 -6.63 -1.75 -23.00
N ILE A 46 -6.11 -1.04 -21.99
CA ILE A 46 -6.92 -0.51 -20.89
C ILE A 46 -7.66 0.74 -21.40
N PRO A 47 -9.00 0.78 -21.35
CA PRO A 47 -9.74 1.98 -21.71
C PRO A 47 -9.33 3.19 -20.85
N GLU A 48 -9.10 4.34 -21.49
CA GLU A 48 -8.61 5.55 -20.80
C GLU A 48 -9.50 5.97 -19.60
N HIS A 49 -10.81 5.75 -19.69
CA HIS A 49 -11.74 6.08 -18.61
C HIS A 49 -11.52 5.24 -17.33
N LEU A 50 -11.00 4.01 -17.44
CA LEU A 50 -10.64 3.15 -16.31
C LEU A 50 -9.32 3.58 -15.67
N LEU A 51 -8.35 4.05 -16.47
CA LEU A 51 -7.12 4.66 -15.98
C LEU A 51 -7.41 5.92 -15.15
N LEU A 52 -8.36 6.73 -15.61
CA LEU A 52 -8.85 7.89 -14.86
C LEU A 52 -9.56 7.47 -13.56
N ALA A 53 -10.30 6.37 -13.54
CA ALA A 53 -10.95 5.88 -12.32
C ALA A 53 -9.93 5.39 -11.28
N GLN A 54 -8.88 4.66 -11.70
CA GLN A 54 -7.81 4.21 -10.81
C GLN A 54 -6.96 5.39 -10.30
N GLY A 55 -6.71 6.37 -11.16
CA GLY A 55 -6.12 7.65 -10.77
C GLY A 55 -7.02 8.47 -9.83
N LYS A 56 -8.35 8.30 -9.88
CA LYS A 56 -9.28 8.95 -8.95
C LYS A 56 -9.24 8.31 -7.57
N TYR A 57 -9.23 7.00 -7.43
CA TYR A 57 -9.11 6.38 -6.10
C TYR A 57 -7.76 6.65 -5.44
N SER A 58 -6.64 6.64 -6.19
CA SER A 58 -5.33 6.94 -5.60
C SER A 58 -5.06 8.45 -5.48
N ALA A 59 -5.30 9.25 -6.53
CA ALA A 59 -4.94 10.66 -6.54
C ALA A 59 -6.01 11.59 -6.00
N LEU A 60 -7.32 11.26 -6.01
CA LEU A 60 -8.31 12.07 -5.28
C LEU A 60 -8.31 11.75 -3.79
N GLU A 61 -7.95 10.56 -3.32
CA GLU A 61 -7.73 10.33 -1.88
C GLU A 61 -6.47 11.07 -1.40
N LEU A 62 -5.41 11.12 -2.22
CA LEU A 62 -4.19 11.91 -1.93
C LEU A 62 -4.41 13.43 -2.01
N ASN A 63 -5.33 13.93 -2.85
CA ASN A 63 -5.50 15.38 -3.10
C ASN A 63 -6.80 15.99 -2.53
N SER A 64 -7.84 15.20 -2.25
CA SER A 64 -9.10 15.72 -1.68
C SER A 64 -9.02 15.87 -0.16
N ASN A 65 -8.07 15.18 0.48
CA ASN A 65 -7.65 15.45 1.84
C ASN A 65 -6.45 16.40 1.85
N LYS A 66 -6.63 17.63 1.36
CA LYS A 66 -5.92 18.78 1.97
C LYS A 66 -6.46 19.04 3.37
N HIS A 67 -6.63 18.01 4.18
CA HIS A 67 -6.51 18.19 5.62
C HIS A 67 -5.02 18.46 5.83
N GLU A 68 -4.66 19.72 6.07
CA GLU A 68 -3.30 20.13 6.44
C GLU A 68 -2.85 19.54 7.80
N GLY A 69 -3.52 18.49 8.27
CA GLY A 69 -3.39 17.88 9.57
C GLY A 69 -3.50 16.36 9.51
N PHE A 70 -2.93 15.73 10.52
CA PHE A 70 -2.96 14.28 10.71
C PHE A 70 -4.39 13.82 11.07
N ASP A 71 -4.85 12.74 10.42
CA ASP A 71 -6.12 12.11 10.73
C ASP A 71 -5.91 11.11 11.88
N PHE A 72 -6.70 11.25 12.95
CA PHE A 72 -6.56 10.44 14.16
C PHE A 72 -7.68 9.41 14.22
N GLU A 73 -7.31 8.15 14.47
CA GLU A 73 -8.28 7.07 14.72
C GLU A 73 -9.13 7.32 15.99
N GLU A 74 -8.55 7.92 17.03
CA GLU A 74 -9.26 8.23 18.27
C GLU A 74 -9.91 9.63 18.21
N GLU A 75 -11.23 9.69 18.17
CA GLU A 75 -12.01 10.94 18.09
C GLU A 75 -11.72 11.91 19.26
N ARG A 76 -11.53 11.37 20.48
CA ARG A 76 -11.20 12.18 21.67
C ARG A 76 -9.85 12.89 21.51
N LEU A 77 -8.86 12.20 20.95
CA LEU A 77 -7.55 12.78 20.68
C LEU A 77 -7.62 13.79 19.54
N ALA A 78 -8.34 13.48 18.47
CA ALA A 78 -8.58 14.41 17.35
C ALA A 78 -9.17 15.74 17.85
N THR A 79 -10.17 15.65 18.73
CA THR A 79 -10.85 16.80 19.33
C THR A 79 -9.96 17.59 20.28
N ALA A 80 -9.09 16.92 21.05
CA ALA A 80 -8.13 17.60 21.91
C ALA A 80 -7.02 18.29 21.10
N PHE A 81 -6.56 17.64 20.03
CA PHE A 81 -5.52 18.14 19.15
C PHE A 81 -5.97 19.36 18.34
N SER A 82 -7.20 19.35 17.81
CA SER A 82 -7.78 20.48 17.08
C SER A 82 -7.91 21.75 17.92
N LYS A 83 -8.03 21.63 19.25
CA LYS A 83 -8.05 22.76 20.20
C LYS A 83 -6.67 23.39 20.46
N LEU A 84 -5.58 22.79 19.98
CA LEU A 84 -4.24 23.38 20.10
C LEU A 84 -4.06 24.52 19.08
N PRO A 85 -3.20 25.52 19.37
CA PRO A 85 -2.77 26.48 18.36
C PRO A 85 -2.13 25.79 17.15
N LEU A 86 -2.37 26.31 15.94
CA LEU A 86 -1.87 25.74 14.67
C LEU A 86 -0.35 25.48 14.68
N MET A 87 0.43 26.38 15.27
CA MET A 87 1.89 26.21 15.38
C MET A 87 2.27 24.96 16.19
N ARG A 88 1.52 24.68 17.27
CA ARG A 88 1.76 23.51 18.13
C ARG A 88 1.31 22.22 17.46
N GLN A 89 0.17 22.25 16.76
CA GLN A 89 -0.28 21.14 15.94
C GLN A 89 0.80 20.78 14.92
N LYS A 90 1.26 21.77 14.14
CA LYS A 90 2.29 21.60 13.12
C LYS A 90 3.60 21.04 13.68
N ILE A 91 4.07 21.53 14.82
CA ILE A 91 5.29 21.01 15.47
C ILE A 91 5.10 19.55 15.91
N LEU A 92 3.94 19.18 16.46
CA LEU A 92 3.67 17.80 16.86
C LEU A 92 3.57 16.87 15.65
N THR A 93 2.90 17.30 14.58
CA THR A 93 2.83 16.53 13.32
C THR A 93 4.22 16.30 12.76
N LEU A 94 5.05 17.34 12.66
CA LEU A 94 6.42 17.20 12.15
C LEU A 94 7.28 16.28 13.03
N LEU A 95 7.10 16.30 14.35
CA LEU A 95 7.88 15.46 15.27
C LEU A 95 7.46 14.00 15.29
N PHE A 96 6.14 13.72 15.31
CA PHE A 96 5.61 12.39 15.61
C PHE A 96 5.02 11.67 14.40
N VAL A 97 4.62 12.40 13.35
CA VAL A 97 4.07 11.82 12.11
C VAL A 97 5.14 11.79 11.02
N GLU A 98 5.83 12.91 10.82
CA GLU A 98 6.90 13.01 9.81
C GLU A 98 8.29 12.64 10.37
N GLU A 99 8.39 12.30 11.66
CA GLU A 99 9.63 11.89 12.36
C GLU A 99 10.84 12.83 12.17
N LYS A 100 10.60 14.12 11.94
CA LYS A 100 11.67 15.10 11.72
C LYS A 100 12.40 15.46 13.01
N LYS A 101 13.70 15.72 12.89
CA LYS A 101 14.51 16.15 14.01
C LYS A 101 14.23 17.63 14.34
N PRO A 102 14.34 18.06 15.61
CA PRO A 102 14.06 19.44 16.01
C PRO A 102 14.82 20.52 15.23
N HIS A 103 16.05 20.23 14.75
CA HIS A 103 16.83 21.16 13.93
C HIS A 103 16.31 21.29 12.50
N GLU A 104 15.77 20.21 11.91
CA GLU A 104 15.14 20.23 10.59
C GLU A 104 13.83 21.01 10.63
N ILE A 105 13.05 20.81 11.69
CA ILE A 105 11.81 21.55 11.96
C ILE A 105 12.10 23.04 12.14
N ALA A 106 13.12 23.38 12.93
CA ALA A 106 13.54 24.77 13.15
C ALA A 106 13.90 25.46 11.82
N LYS A 107 14.63 24.75 10.94
CA LYS A 107 14.97 25.24 9.60
C LYS A 107 13.73 25.42 8.72
N GLN A 108 12.80 24.46 8.75
CA GLN A 108 11.57 24.48 7.95
C GLN A 108 10.58 25.57 8.40
N LEU A 109 10.50 25.84 9.71
CA LEU A 109 9.59 26.83 10.30
C LEU A 109 10.25 28.21 10.52
N HIS A 110 11.51 28.38 10.06
CA HIS A 110 12.31 29.59 10.25
C HIS A 110 12.34 30.09 11.70
N CYS A 111 12.51 29.17 12.65
CA CYS A 111 12.55 29.47 14.08
C CYS A 111 13.78 28.84 14.76
N SER A 112 14.00 29.15 16.04
CA SER A 112 15.11 28.55 16.80
C SER A 112 14.76 27.13 17.25
N VAL A 113 15.78 26.27 17.40
CA VAL A 113 15.59 24.91 17.94
C VAL A 113 14.97 24.95 19.34
N GLN A 114 15.34 25.95 20.16
CA GLN A 114 14.76 26.16 21.47
C GLN A 114 13.24 26.46 21.39
N HIS A 115 12.81 27.23 20.39
CA HIS A 115 11.39 27.49 20.17
C HIS A 115 10.62 26.19 19.89
N VAL A 116 11.18 25.28 19.08
CA VAL A 116 10.58 23.96 18.82
C VAL A 116 10.40 23.16 20.10
N TYR A 117 11.44 23.08 20.95
CA TYR A 117 11.34 22.40 22.24
C TYR A 117 10.30 23.03 23.18
N ASN A 118 10.27 24.36 23.26
CA ASN A 118 9.31 25.08 24.09
C ASN A 118 7.87 24.82 23.62
N GLN A 119 7.61 24.91 22.31
CA GLN A 119 6.28 24.64 21.78
C GLN A 119 5.87 23.17 21.97
N ARG A 120 6.78 22.22 21.78
CA ARG A 120 6.53 20.79 22.07
C ARG A 120 6.09 20.60 23.52
N SER A 121 6.84 21.13 24.48
CA SER A 121 6.51 21.00 25.91
C SER A 121 5.16 21.62 26.26
N LEU A 122 4.87 22.81 25.74
CA LEU A 122 3.58 23.49 25.95
C LEU A 122 2.42 22.74 25.28
N ALA A 123 2.64 22.16 24.10
CA ALA A 123 1.64 21.39 23.38
C ALA A 123 1.27 20.11 24.13
N ILE A 124 2.28 19.34 24.58
CA ILE A 124 2.08 18.10 25.34
C ILE A 124 1.38 18.40 26.67
N LYS A 125 1.79 19.46 27.39
CA LYS A 125 1.12 19.87 28.62
C LYS A 125 -0.35 20.18 28.38
N LYS A 126 -0.65 20.95 27.32
CA LYS A 126 -2.03 21.31 26.99
C LYS A 126 -2.86 20.10 26.57
N LEU A 127 -2.30 19.17 25.81
CA LEU A 127 -2.96 17.91 25.47
C LEU A 127 -3.29 17.10 26.71
N ARG A 128 -2.33 16.95 27.64
CA ARG A 128 -2.56 16.28 28.91
C ARG A 128 -3.70 16.93 29.68
N ASP A 129 -3.71 18.26 29.80
CA ASP A 129 -4.79 18.98 30.49
C ASP A 129 -6.15 18.75 29.82
N LEU A 130 -6.21 18.74 28.48
CA LEU A 130 -7.46 18.53 27.74
C LEU A 130 -7.98 17.09 27.85
N LEU A 131 -7.08 16.11 27.87
CA LEU A 131 -7.43 14.69 27.96
C LEU A 131 -7.76 14.28 29.40
N CYS A 132 -7.05 14.80 30.40
CA CYS A 132 -7.31 14.52 31.81
C CYS A 132 -8.57 15.24 32.32
N LYS A 133 -8.84 16.49 31.91
CA LYS A 133 -10.09 17.18 32.30
C LYS A 133 -11.34 16.57 31.69
N GLY A 134 -11.21 15.68 30.70
CA GLY A 134 -12.30 14.85 30.18
C GLY A 134 -12.30 13.42 30.73
N GLY A 135 -11.48 13.12 31.76
CA GLY A 135 -11.18 11.77 32.23
C GLY A 135 -11.25 11.57 33.75
N ASP A 136 -11.79 12.52 34.52
CA ASP A 136 -12.10 12.30 35.94
C ASP A 136 -13.50 11.67 36.06
N LEU A 137 -13.62 10.38 35.71
CA LEU A 137 -14.81 9.57 35.99
C LEU A 137 -14.52 8.07 35.87
N PHE A 138 -13.43 7.59 36.48
CA PHE A 138 -13.31 6.19 36.89
C PHE A 138 -12.48 6.12 38.19
N ASP A 139 -13.21 6.19 39.31
CA ASP A 139 -12.89 5.44 40.54
C ASP A 139 -13.34 3.98 40.35
#